data_AF-A0A8T4BGU0-F1
#
_entry.id   AF-A0A8T4BGU0-F1
#
_cell.length_a   1.000
_cell.length_b   1.000
_cell.length_c   1.000
_cell.angle_alpha   90.00
_cell.angle_beta   90.00
_cell.angle_gamma   90.00
#
_symmetry.space_group_name_H-M   'P 1'
#
loop_
_entity.id
_entity.type
_entity.pdbx_description
1 polymer ?
#
loop_
_entity_poly.entity_id
_entity_poly.type
_entity_poly.pdbx_seq_one_letter_code
_entity_poly.pdbx_strand_id
1 'polypeptide(L)'
;MVESNYDILGIMEGSTEKEIRDAFRRLALQYHSDRGGENEQFIKIKQAYEDLKIGKKYPETDFEKIKNSRVYSGDSEADVRRKNQILGQQLFKEMKNAEEWVAALNKSNSTATRLFGSKTLGEIELERKANGALSIKGNFMAGSFTYDGPIIMQGSITSPSWTQEFQSNIHLTKGDFKFMNALENKYKIENGAKITVDNGDVVVGNIFGRKYKVADDVKVGVFQIQKHRTHISAPNGKIIAENVVNTVLLDADTIIVLNVEDDVILSAREILFYGGKFTHDSIIELKQGGLIRFFENFSIQGLSGDAIIKLENGKKIRLFDLKTKKIKDLADEFVPNKENYEKDTTMVGHGFTITYDMLDNLSKKPTKKQNSWASKFGFSKN
;
A
#
# COMPACT_ATOMS: atom_id res chain seq x y z
N MET A 1 26.44 -15.34 37.04
CA MET A 1 26.70 -16.53 36.20
C MET A 1 25.42 -16.81 35.43
N VAL A 2 25.52 -17.28 34.19
CA VAL A 2 24.33 -17.58 33.36
C VAL A 2 23.74 -18.90 33.84
N GLU A 3 22.46 -18.91 34.21
CA GLU A 3 21.73 -20.14 34.59
C GLU A 3 21.64 -21.08 33.38
N SER A 4 21.92 -22.37 33.58
CA SER A 4 21.75 -23.38 32.53
C SER A 4 20.28 -23.77 32.38
N ASN A 5 19.92 -24.42 31.27
CA ASN A 5 18.57 -24.94 31.08
C ASN A 5 18.22 -26.04 32.10
N TYR A 6 19.23 -26.77 32.59
CA TYR A 6 19.08 -27.75 33.67
C TYR A 6 18.79 -27.06 35.02
N ASP A 7 19.44 -25.93 35.29
CA ASP A 7 19.20 -25.12 36.49
C ASP A 7 17.79 -24.51 36.47
N ILE A 8 17.34 -24.02 35.30
CA ILE A 8 15.99 -23.45 35.11
C ILE A 8 14.90 -24.50 35.34
N LEU A 9 15.14 -25.76 34.98
CA LEU A 9 14.22 -26.87 35.26
C LEU A 9 14.44 -27.52 36.64
N GLY A 10 15.47 -27.11 37.38
CA GLY A 10 15.82 -27.63 38.70
C GLY A 10 16.23 -29.10 38.69
N ILE A 11 16.97 -29.53 37.66
CA ILE A 11 17.42 -30.91 37.45
C ILE A 11 18.94 -30.96 37.22
N MET A 12 19.54 -32.14 37.39
CA MET A 12 20.99 -32.30 37.19
C MET A 12 21.36 -32.34 35.71
N GLU A 13 22.54 -31.82 35.37
CA GLU A 13 23.09 -31.95 34.02
C GLU A 13 23.23 -33.43 33.63
N GLY A 14 22.75 -33.79 32.44
CA GLY A 14 22.73 -35.19 31.98
C GLY A 14 21.51 -35.99 32.44
N SER A 15 20.50 -35.36 33.05
CA SER A 15 19.20 -35.98 33.33
C SER A 15 18.57 -36.56 32.07
N THR A 16 17.85 -37.68 32.22
CA THR A 16 17.18 -38.39 31.11
C THR A 16 16.02 -37.58 30.53
N GLU A 17 15.62 -37.86 29.29
CA GLU A 17 14.46 -37.19 28.66
C GLU A 17 13.17 -37.31 29.47
N LYS A 18 13.02 -38.43 30.20
CA LYS A 18 11.88 -38.66 31.09
C LYS A 18 11.90 -37.68 32.25
N GLU A 19 13.05 -37.51 32.91
CA GLU A 19 13.23 -36.57 34.02
C GLU A 19 13.05 -35.11 33.58
N ILE A 20 13.55 -34.75 32.40
CA ILE A 20 13.36 -33.41 31.79
C ILE A 20 11.86 -33.13 31.56
N ARG A 21 11.11 -34.12 31.04
CA ARG A 21 9.66 -34.00 30.79
C ARG A 21 8.85 -33.93 32.07
N ASP A 22 9.20 -34.72 33.07
CA ASP A 22 8.50 -34.74 34.35
C ASP A 22 8.76 -33.45 35.14
N ALA A 23 9.98 -32.90 35.09
CA ALA A 23 10.31 -31.60 35.66
C ALA A 23 9.53 -30.45 34.99
N PHE A 24 9.48 -30.43 33.65
CA PHE A 24 8.69 -29.44 32.91
C PHE A 24 7.21 -29.50 33.27
N ARG A 25 6.60 -30.69 33.33
CA ARG A 25 5.17 -30.84 33.70
C ARG A 25 4.89 -30.32 35.11
N ARG A 26 5.76 -30.62 36.07
CA ARG A 26 5.65 -30.14 37.45
C ARG A 26 5.69 -28.61 37.51
N LEU A 27 6.67 -28.00 36.84
CA LEU A 27 6.85 -26.54 36.81
C LEU A 27 5.74 -25.84 36.00
N ALA A 28 5.30 -26.42 34.89
CA ALA A 28 4.20 -25.89 34.08
C ALA A 28 2.88 -25.85 34.85
N LEU A 29 2.61 -26.85 35.70
CA LEU A 29 1.43 -26.86 36.58
C LEU A 29 1.52 -25.87 37.74
N GLN A 30 2.74 -25.53 38.17
CA GLN A 30 3.01 -24.58 39.24
C GLN A 30 2.92 -23.13 38.76
N TYR A 31 3.39 -22.85 37.53
CA TYR A 31 3.45 -21.49 36.96
C TYR A 31 2.40 -21.21 35.88
N HIS A 32 1.37 -22.06 35.74
CA HIS A 32 0.27 -21.80 34.81
C HIS A 32 -0.51 -20.54 35.21
N SER A 33 -0.89 -19.71 34.23
CA SER A 33 -1.62 -18.45 34.45
C SER A 33 -2.94 -18.65 35.20
N ASP A 34 -3.62 -19.77 34.96
CA ASP A 34 -4.89 -20.11 35.61
C ASP A 34 -4.76 -20.41 37.11
N ARG A 35 -3.53 -20.53 37.62
CA ARG A 35 -3.20 -20.75 39.03
C ARG A 35 -2.41 -19.59 39.64
N GLY A 36 -2.32 -18.45 38.96
CA GLY A 36 -1.68 -17.23 39.46
C GLY A 36 -0.16 -17.18 39.29
N GLY A 37 0.41 -17.97 38.39
CA GLY A 37 1.85 -17.95 38.10
C GLY A 37 2.30 -16.74 37.27
N GLU A 38 3.55 -16.30 37.46
CA GLU A 38 4.18 -15.26 36.65
C GLU A 38 4.46 -15.74 35.22
N ASN A 39 3.89 -15.03 34.23
CA ASN A 39 4.00 -15.35 32.81
C ASN A 39 5.46 -15.43 32.34
N GLU A 40 6.34 -14.58 32.88
CA GLU A 40 7.77 -14.58 32.51
C GLU A 40 8.51 -15.85 32.93
N GLN A 41 8.18 -16.43 34.09
CA GLN A 41 8.80 -17.67 34.56
C GLN A 41 8.34 -18.86 33.72
N PHE A 42 7.04 -18.90 33.38
CA PHE A 42 6.51 -19.95 32.52
C PHE A 42 7.15 -19.94 31.12
N ILE A 43 7.37 -18.75 30.54
CA ILE A 43 8.07 -18.59 29.26
C ILE A 43 9.51 -19.12 29.36
N LYS A 44 10.25 -18.80 30.44
CA LYS A 44 11.61 -19.30 30.68
C LYS A 44 11.65 -20.83 30.82
N ILE A 45 10.74 -21.40 31.60
CA ILE A 45 10.62 -22.85 31.82
C ILE A 45 10.31 -23.59 30.51
N LYS A 46 9.40 -23.03 29.70
CA LYS A 46 9.05 -23.59 28.39
C LYS A 46 10.24 -23.56 27.43
N GLN A 47 10.97 -22.44 27.38
CA GLN A 47 12.15 -22.33 26.54
C GLN A 47 13.25 -23.32 26.95
N ALA A 48 13.53 -23.44 28.25
CA ALA A 48 14.53 -24.37 28.76
C ALA A 48 14.19 -25.85 28.42
N TYR A 49 12.91 -26.22 28.49
CA TYR A 49 12.45 -27.55 28.10
C TYR A 49 12.64 -27.85 26.60
N GLU A 50 12.25 -26.92 25.73
CA GLU A 50 12.44 -27.09 24.27
C GLU A 50 13.93 -27.11 23.88
N ASP A 51 14.74 -26.28 24.53
CA ASP A 51 16.20 -26.25 24.32
C ASP A 51 16.86 -27.58 24.74
N LEU A 52 16.47 -28.16 25.89
CA LEU A 52 17.00 -29.45 26.33
C LEU A 52 16.57 -30.61 25.44
N LYS A 53 15.38 -30.54 24.84
CA LYS A 53 14.90 -31.54 23.87
C LYS A 53 15.77 -31.62 22.61
N ILE A 54 16.44 -30.53 22.24
CA ILE A 54 17.41 -30.48 21.14
C ILE A 54 18.87 -30.57 21.63
N GLY A 55 19.09 -30.90 22.90
CA GLY A 55 20.42 -31.10 23.49
C GLY A 55 21.17 -29.81 23.86
N LYS A 56 20.49 -28.67 23.98
CA LYS A 56 21.11 -27.37 24.26
C LYS A 56 21.19 -27.10 25.76
N LYS A 57 22.41 -26.97 26.28
CA LYS A 57 22.72 -26.84 27.72
C LYS A 57 22.39 -25.47 28.33
N TYR A 58 22.53 -24.38 27.57
CA TYR A 58 22.29 -23.01 28.05
C TYR A 58 21.20 -22.32 27.24
N PRO A 59 20.41 -21.41 27.83
CA PRO A 59 19.45 -20.59 27.09
C PRO A 59 20.14 -19.83 25.96
N GLU A 60 19.38 -19.51 24.91
CA GLU A 60 19.88 -18.59 23.88
C GLU A 60 20.42 -17.29 24.49
N THR A 61 21.70 -17.00 24.22
CA THR A 61 22.28 -15.69 24.53
C THR A 61 21.56 -14.60 23.74
N ASP A 62 21.61 -13.33 24.18
CA ASP A 62 20.96 -12.26 23.40
C ASP A 62 21.51 -12.17 21.96
N PHE A 63 22.77 -12.55 21.75
CA PHE A 63 23.38 -12.69 20.42
C PHE A 63 22.76 -13.85 19.60
N GLU A 64 22.46 -14.99 20.22
CA GLU A 64 21.77 -16.12 19.58
C GLU A 64 20.28 -15.87 19.39
N LYS A 65 19.61 -15.18 20.33
CA LYS A 65 18.24 -14.69 20.15
C LYS A 65 18.19 -13.71 18.98
N ILE A 66 19.17 -12.84 18.81
CA ILE A 66 19.30 -11.97 17.63
C ILE A 66 19.54 -12.80 16.36
N LYS A 67 20.32 -13.89 16.43
CA LYS A 67 20.58 -14.79 15.29
C LYS A 67 19.36 -15.66 14.91
N ASN A 68 18.55 -16.09 15.88
CA ASN A 68 17.38 -16.97 15.68
C ASN A 68 16.07 -16.20 15.51
N SER A 69 15.96 -14.98 16.06
CA SER A 69 14.87 -14.02 15.74
C SER A 69 14.98 -13.44 14.33
N ARG A 70 16.05 -13.73 13.59
CA ARG A 70 16.21 -13.39 12.17
C ARG A 70 15.40 -14.30 11.24
N VAL A 71 14.11 -14.44 11.54
CA VAL A 71 13.05 -14.58 10.51
C VAL A 71 12.90 -13.25 9.72
N TYR A 72 13.54 -12.16 10.16
CA TYR A 72 13.73 -10.93 9.38
C TYR A 72 15.16 -10.38 9.49
N SER A 73 16.12 -11.01 8.81
CA SER A 73 17.18 -10.33 8.02
C SER A 73 18.17 -11.38 7.52
N GLY A 74 18.02 -11.77 6.25
CA GLY A 74 19.08 -12.49 5.54
C GLY A 74 20.32 -11.60 5.45
N ASP A 75 21.46 -12.18 5.80
CA ASP A 75 22.77 -11.60 5.64
C ASP A 75 23.09 -11.43 4.14
N SER A 76 23.38 -10.20 3.73
CA SER A 76 23.59 -9.73 2.35
C SER A 76 22.37 -9.67 1.40
N GLU A 77 22.25 -8.58 0.63
CA GLU A 77 21.26 -8.44 -0.45
C GLU A 77 21.35 -9.57 -1.48
N ALA A 78 22.55 -10.14 -1.67
CA ALA A 78 22.81 -11.24 -2.59
C ALA A 78 22.05 -12.52 -2.21
N ASP A 79 21.91 -12.82 -0.92
CA ASP A 79 21.18 -14.01 -0.46
C ASP A 79 19.67 -13.84 -0.55
N VAL A 80 19.17 -12.62 -0.31
CA VAL A 80 17.77 -12.26 -0.58
C VAL A 80 17.47 -12.38 -2.08
N ARG A 81 18.38 -11.93 -2.95
CA ARG A 81 18.24 -12.08 -4.41
C ARG A 81 18.18 -13.54 -4.84
N ARG A 82 19.12 -14.37 -4.39
CA ARG A 82 19.15 -15.81 -4.72
C ARG A 82 17.90 -16.53 -4.23
N LYS A 83 17.45 -16.25 -3.01
CA LYS A 83 16.23 -16.84 -2.45
C LYS A 83 14.98 -16.41 -3.20
N ASN A 84 14.85 -15.12 -3.53
CA ASN A 84 13.71 -14.61 -4.30
C ASN A 84 13.67 -15.19 -5.72
N GLN A 85 14.83 -15.42 -6.34
CA GLN A 85 14.90 -16.01 -7.67
C GLN A 85 14.43 -17.47 -7.67
N ILE A 86 14.88 -18.28 -6.71
CA ILE A 86 14.46 -19.69 -6.59
C ILE A 86 12.98 -19.79 -6.26
N LEU A 87 12.51 -18.98 -5.31
CA LEU A 87 11.12 -18.96 -4.88
C LEU A 87 10.20 -18.46 -6.00
N GLY A 88 10.63 -17.45 -6.75
CA GLY A 88 9.96 -16.94 -7.93
C GLY A 88 9.78 -18.01 -9.00
N GLN A 89 10.83 -18.79 -9.32
CA GLN A 89 10.75 -19.87 -10.31
C GLN A 89 9.74 -20.96 -9.94
N GLN A 90 9.76 -21.42 -8.68
CA GLN A 90 8.87 -22.48 -8.23
C GLN A 90 7.40 -22.01 -8.21
N LEU A 91 7.15 -20.81 -7.67
CA LEU A 91 5.81 -20.25 -7.63
C LEU A 91 5.29 -19.87 -9.00
N PHE A 92 6.14 -19.36 -9.89
CA PHE A 92 5.75 -18.98 -11.25
C PHE A 92 5.14 -20.16 -12.01
N LYS A 93 5.74 -21.35 -11.90
CA LYS A 93 5.19 -22.56 -12.54
C LYS A 93 3.81 -22.91 -11.99
N GLU A 94 3.63 -22.85 -10.67
CA GLU A 94 2.33 -23.11 -10.04
C GLU A 94 1.28 -22.06 -10.43
N MET A 95 1.67 -20.78 -10.46
CA MET A 95 0.81 -19.68 -10.85
C MET A 95 0.41 -19.74 -12.33
N LYS A 96 1.30 -20.24 -13.20
CA LYS A 96 0.96 -20.51 -14.60
C LYS A 96 -0.09 -21.61 -14.74
N ASN A 97 0.02 -22.69 -13.96
CA ASN A 97 -1.01 -23.73 -13.94
C ASN A 97 -2.37 -23.18 -13.45
N ALA A 98 -2.33 -22.29 -12.45
CA ALA A 98 -3.51 -21.58 -11.96
C ALA A 98 -4.16 -20.69 -13.03
N GLU A 99 -3.35 -19.93 -13.77
CA GLU A 99 -3.80 -19.09 -14.89
C GLU A 99 -4.45 -19.93 -15.99
N GLU A 100 -3.80 -21.00 -16.43
CA GLU A 100 -4.33 -21.91 -17.47
C GLU A 100 -5.66 -22.56 -17.03
N TRP A 101 -5.76 -22.95 -15.76
CA TRP A 101 -6.98 -23.53 -15.19
C TRP A 101 -8.13 -22.52 -15.17
N VAL A 102 -7.91 -21.28 -14.70
CA VAL A 102 -8.95 -20.24 -14.72
C VAL A 102 -9.32 -19.88 -16.16
N ALA A 103 -8.35 -19.77 -17.07
CA ALA A 103 -8.62 -19.51 -18.48
C ALA A 103 -9.53 -20.60 -19.10
N ALA A 104 -9.32 -21.87 -18.75
CA ALA A 104 -10.16 -22.98 -19.20
C ALA A 104 -11.59 -22.91 -18.62
N LEU A 105 -11.74 -22.60 -17.33
CA LEU A 105 -13.05 -22.37 -16.73
C LEU A 105 -13.78 -21.21 -17.37
N ASN A 106 -13.05 -20.15 -17.71
CA ASN A 106 -13.64 -18.99 -18.32
C ASN A 106 -14.13 -19.25 -19.75
N LYS A 107 -13.32 -19.94 -20.57
CA LYS A 107 -13.70 -20.35 -21.93
C LYS A 107 -14.92 -21.28 -21.95
N SER A 108 -15.02 -22.19 -20.97
CA SER A 108 -16.13 -23.14 -20.87
C SER A 108 -17.33 -22.59 -20.08
N ASN A 109 -17.22 -21.37 -19.56
CA ASN A 109 -18.16 -20.78 -18.61
C ASN A 109 -18.52 -21.70 -17.41
N SER A 110 -17.57 -22.51 -16.97
CA SER A 110 -17.76 -23.46 -15.87
C SER A 110 -17.46 -22.83 -14.50
N THR A 111 -18.02 -23.41 -13.45
CA THR A 111 -17.70 -23.06 -12.06
C THR A 111 -16.86 -24.15 -11.43
N ALA A 112 -15.79 -23.77 -10.75
CA ALA A 112 -14.99 -24.70 -9.96
C ALA A 112 -14.13 -23.96 -8.94
N THR A 113 -13.67 -24.70 -7.95
CA THR A 113 -12.71 -24.25 -6.93
C THR A 113 -11.52 -25.18 -6.94
N ARG A 114 -10.31 -24.63 -6.81
CA ARG A 114 -9.07 -25.40 -6.72
C ARG A 114 -8.02 -24.68 -5.90
N LEU A 115 -7.29 -25.47 -5.10
CA LEU A 115 -6.12 -25.02 -4.36
C LEU A 115 -4.86 -25.20 -5.22
N PHE A 116 -4.00 -24.20 -5.22
CA PHE A 116 -2.69 -24.20 -5.88
C PHE A 116 -1.59 -23.88 -4.88
N GLY A 117 -0.35 -24.23 -5.23
CA GLY A 117 0.82 -24.03 -4.37
C GLY A 117 1.02 -25.15 -3.35
N SER A 118 1.76 -24.87 -2.29
CA SER A 118 2.13 -25.86 -1.28
C SER A 118 2.24 -25.24 0.11
N LYS A 119 2.17 -26.08 1.15
CA LYS A 119 2.36 -25.64 2.55
C LYS A 119 3.68 -24.92 2.79
N THR A 120 4.72 -25.20 2.00
CA THR A 120 6.05 -24.61 2.18
C THR A 120 6.25 -23.32 1.39
N LEU A 121 5.54 -23.13 0.28
CA LEU A 121 5.69 -21.97 -0.62
C LEU A 121 4.52 -20.98 -0.53
N GLY A 122 3.43 -21.37 0.13
CA GLY A 122 2.17 -20.63 0.18
C GLY A 122 1.11 -21.34 -0.66
N GLU A 123 -0.11 -21.38 -0.11
CA GLU A 123 -1.29 -21.94 -0.78
C GLU A 123 -2.20 -20.80 -1.23
N ILE A 124 -2.79 -20.94 -2.41
CA ILE A 124 -3.76 -20.00 -2.98
C ILE A 124 -4.98 -20.77 -3.50
N GLU A 125 -6.16 -20.42 -3.00
CA GLU A 125 -7.44 -20.96 -3.45
C GLU A 125 -8.04 -20.04 -4.50
N LEU A 126 -8.40 -20.61 -5.64
CA LEU A 126 -9.09 -19.92 -6.73
C LEU A 126 -10.47 -20.55 -6.93
N GLU A 127 -11.50 -19.72 -6.98
CA GLU A 127 -12.88 -20.12 -7.22
C GLU A 127 -13.49 -19.24 -8.32
N ARG A 128 -13.87 -19.84 -9.45
CA ARG A 128 -14.73 -19.15 -10.43
C ARG A 128 -16.19 -19.41 -10.09
N LYS A 129 -16.89 -18.36 -9.69
CA LYS A 129 -18.31 -18.38 -9.29
C LYS A 129 -19.23 -18.42 -10.50
N ALA A 130 -20.49 -18.80 -10.27
CA ALA A 130 -21.52 -18.89 -11.31
C ALA A 130 -21.80 -17.57 -12.04
N ASN A 131 -21.58 -16.44 -11.36
CA ASN A 131 -21.70 -15.11 -11.96
C ASN A 131 -20.45 -14.66 -12.73
N GLY A 132 -19.46 -15.54 -12.92
CA GLY A 132 -18.20 -15.24 -13.59
C GLY A 132 -17.18 -14.50 -12.73
N ALA A 133 -17.47 -14.19 -11.46
CA ALA A 133 -16.49 -13.59 -10.56
C ALA A 133 -15.42 -14.62 -10.16
N LEU A 134 -14.16 -14.20 -10.15
CA LEU A 134 -13.07 -15.01 -9.62
C LEU A 134 -12.75 -14.58 -8.18
N SER A 135 -12.93 -15.48 -7.23
CA SER A 135 -12.48 -15.31 -5.86
C SER A 135 -11.07 -15.86 -5.71
N ILE A 136 -10.18 -15.08 -5.12
CA ILE A 136 -8.80 -15.46 -4.83
C ILE A 136 -8.60 -15.38 -3.32
N LYS A 137 -8.20 -16.47 -2.66
CA LYS A 137 -7.84 -16.46 -1.24
C LYS A 137 -6.41 -16.95 -1.06
N GLY A 138 -5.60 -16.21 -0.33
CA GLY A 138 -4.16 -16.45 -0.17
C GLY A 138 -3.32 -15.32 -0.77
N ASN A 139 -2.03 -15.34 -0.46
CA ASN A 139 -1.11 -14.32 -0.96
C ASN A 139 -0.72 -14.60 -2.41
N PHE A 140 -0.80 -13.59 -3.27
CA PHE A 140 -0.43 -13.69 -4.67
C PHE A 140 1.00 -13.19 -4.88
N MET A 141 1.83 -14.04 -5.48
CA MET A 141 3.23 -13.73 -5.78
C MET A 141 3.71 -14.50 -7.01
N ALA A 142 4.56 -13.88 -7.82
CA ALA A 142 5.20 -14.49 -8.98
C ALA A 142 4.23 -15.00 -10.06
N GLY A 143 3.02 -14.45 -10.15
CA GLY A 143 2.02 -14.83 -11.15
C GLY A 143 1.72 -13.71 -12.12
N SER A 144 1.49 -14.05 -13.38
CA SER A 144 0.77 -13.19 -14.32
C SER A 144 -0.63 -13.76 -14.49
N PHE A 145 -1.64 -12.92 -14.46
CA PHE A 145 -3.03 -13.36 -14.52
C PHE A 145 -3.82 -12.44 -15.43
N THR A 146 -4.41 -12.98 -16.51
CA THR A 146 -5.34 -12.22 -17.34
C THR A 146 -6.75 -12.78 -17.19
N TYR A 147 -7.71 -11.93 -16.85
CA TYR A 147 -9.10 -12.34 -16.62
C TYR A 147 -10.09 -11.33 -17.26
N ASP A 148 -11.27 -11.77 -17.63
CA ASP A 148 -12.31 -10.94 -18.24
C ASP A 148 -13.56 -10.83 -17.35
N GLY A 149 -13.37 -10.88 -16.03
CA GLY A 149 -14.46 -10.73 -15.08
C GLY A 149 -13.99 -10.07 -13.79
N PRO A 150 -14.92 -9.80 -12.86
CA PRO A 150 -14.55 -9.21 -11.59
C PRO A 150 -13.70 -10.17 -10.77
N ILE A 151 -12.71 -9.63 -10.06
CA ILE A 151 -11.87 -10.37 -9.11
C ILE A 151 -12.12 -9.83 -7.70
N ILE A 152 -12.39 -10.75 -6.76
CA ILE A 152 -12.43 -10.45 -5.32
C ILE A 152 -11.30 -11.22 -4.66
N MET A 153 -10.39 -10.50 -4.00
CA MET A 153 -9.21 -11.09 -3.38
C MET A 153 -9.20 -10.94 -1.86
N GLN A 154 -8.76 -12.01 -1.18
CA GLN A 154 -8.50 -12.09 0.25
C GLN A 154 -7.05 -12.51 0.47
N GLY A 155 -6.15 -11.54 0.56
CA GLY A 155 -4.72 -11.79 0.70
C GLY A 155 -3.91 -10.63 0.17
N SER A 156 -2.60 -10.65 0.44
CA SER A 156 -1.70 -9.62 -0.06
C SER A 156 -1.14 -9.98 -1.44
N ILE A 157 -0.81 -8.97 -2.23
CA ILE A 157 -0.11 -9.10 -3.50
C ILE A 157 1.31 -8.57 -3.30
N THR A 158 2.31 -9.37 -3.64
CA THR A 158 3.71 -8.95 -3.58
C THR A 158 4.44 -9.44 -4.81
N SER A 159 5.31 -8.61 -5.38
CA SER A 159 6.17 -9.03 -6.48
C SER A 159 7.53 -9.50 -5.95
N PRO A 160 8.07 -10.62 -6.43
CA PRO A 160 9.46 -10.98 -6.19
C PRO A 160 10.38 -9.85 -6.65
N SER A 161 11.30 -9.45 -5.78
CA SER A 161 12.26 -8.41 -6.12
C SER A 161 13.27 -8.93 -7.15
N TRP A 162 13.77 -8.06 -8.02
CA TRP A 162 14.95 -8.28 -8.90
C TRP A 162 14.79 -9.26 -10.05
N THR A 163 13.58 -9.80 -10.28
CA THR A 163 13.31 -10.74 -11.38
C THR A 163 12.09 -10.27 -12.15
N GLN A 164 12.31 -9.53 -13.24
CA GLN A 164 11.22 -8.98 -14.05
C GLN A 164 10.36 -10.08 -14.69
N GLU A 165 10.97 -11.24 -14.98
CA GLU A 165 10.28 -12.43 -15.49
C GLU A 165 9.19 -12.94 -14.54
N PHE A 166 9.37 -12.79 -13.22
CA PHE A 166 8.42 -13.26 -12.20
C PHE A 166 7.64 -12.10 -11.58
N GLN A 167 7.49 -10.99 -12.29
CA GLN A 167 6.71 -9.87 -11.79
C GLN A 167 5.26 -10.30 -11.55
N SER A 168 4.74 -10.01 -10.35
CA SER A 168 3.33 -10.22 -10.05
C SER A 168 2.49 -9.22 -10.85
N ASN A 169 1.70 -9.73 -11.80
CA ASN A 169 0.85 -8.95 -12.69
C ASN A 169 -0.58 -9.51 -12.70
N ILE A 170 -1.57 -8.65 -12.48
CA ILE A 170 -2.98 -8.98 -12.62
C ILE A 170 -3.58 -8.01 -13.63
N HIS A 171 -4.14 -8.54 -14.72
CA HIS A 171 -4.78 -7.77 -15.78
C HIS A 171 -6.24 -8.22 -15.94
N LEU A 172 -7.16 -7.28 -15.73
CA LEU A 172 -8.57 -7.46 -16.00
C LEU A 172 -8.93 -6.66 -17.25
N THR A 173 -9.51 -7.32 -18.24
CA THR A 173 -10.04 -6.64 -19.43
C THR A 173 -11.41 -5.99 -19.16
N LYS A 174 -12.18 -6.55 -18.23
CA LYS A 174 -13.45 -6.00 -17.73
C LYS A 174 -13.76 -6.46 -16.31
N GLY A 175 -14.56 -5.67 -15.61
CA GLY A 175 -14.98 -5.94 -14.24
C GLY A 175 -14.02 -5.37 -13.20
N ASP A 176 -14.50 -5.31 -11.96
CA ASP A 176 -13.75 -4.66 -10.89
C ASP A 176 -12.72 -5.59 -10.25
N PHE A 177 -11.59 -5.03 -9.83
CA PHE A 177 -10.66 -5.68 -8.92
C PHE A 177 -10.87 -5.15 -7.50
N LYS A 178 -11.22 -6.02 -6.54
CA LYS A 178 -11.52 -5.59 -5.17
C LYS A 178 -10.85 -6.47 -4.13
N PHE A 179 -10.26 -5.86 -3.10
CA PHE A 179 -10.02 -6.57 -1.85
C PHE A 179 -11.34 -6.72 -1.08
N MET A 180 -11.55 -7.90 -0.49
CA MET A 180 -12.68 -8.10 0.41
C MET A 180 -12.50 -7.22 1.65
N ASN A 181 -13.50 -6.39 1.97
CA ASN A 181 -13.46 -5.42 3.08
C ASN A 181 -12.18 -4.56 3.04
N ALA A 182 -11.90 -3.96 1.88
CA ALA A 182 -10.66 -3.25 1.56
C ALA A 182 -10.17 -2.24 2.63
N LEU A 183 -11.10 -1.61 3.36
CA LEU A 183 -10.81 -0.60 4.40
C LEU A 183 -10.66 -1.16 5.81
N GLU A 184 -11.04 -2.42 6.04
CA GLU A 184 -10.98 -3.06 7.37
C GLU A 184 -9.83 -4.08 7.47
N ASN A 185 -9.44 -4.65 6.33
CA ASN A 185 -8.36 -5.61 6.27
C ASN A 185 -6.98 -4.92 6.28
N LYS A 186 -5.93 -5.71 6.52
CA LYS A 186 -4.53 -5.24 6.48
C LYS A 186 -3.78 -5.75 5.25
N TYR A 187 -4.49 -6.13 4.19
CA TYR A 187 -3.88 -6.61 2.96
C TYR A 187 -3.18 -5.46 2.25
N LYS A 188 -2.14 -5.83 1.52
CA LYS A 188 -1.25 -4.88 0.86
C LYS A 188 -0.91 -5.32 -0.55
N ILE A 189 -0.66 -4.34 -1.41
CA ILE A 189 -0.10 -4.53 -2.76
C ILE A 189 1.28 -3.89 -2.75
N GLU A 190 2.34 -4.68 -2.98
CA GLU A 190 3.69 -4.18 -2.75
C GLU A 190 4.80 -4.73 -3.66
N ASN A 191 6.00 -4.17 -3.48
CA ASN A 191 7.27 -4.61 -4.07
C ASN A 191 7.31 -4.57 -5.61
N GLY A 192 6.55 -3.68 -6.25
CA GLY A 192 6.54 -3.56 -7.71
C GLY A 192 5.50 -4.43 -8.40
N ALA A 193 4.50 -4.92 -7.66
CA ALA A 193 3.34 -5.57 -8.26
C ALA A 193 2.60 -4.64 -9.22
N LYS A 194 1.98 -5.23 -10.25
CA LYS A 194 1.19 -4.54 -11.25
C LYS A 194 -0.24 -5.02 -11.25
N ILE A 195 -1.17 -4.08 -11.27
CA ILE A 195 -2.60 -4.35 -11.49
C ILE A 195 -3.07 -3.43 -12.60
N THR A 196 -3.69 -3.99 -13.64
CA THR A 196 -4.30 -3.23 -14.73
C THR A 196 -5.76 -3.65 -14.87
N VAL A 197 -6.68 -2.70 -14.89
CA VAL A 197 -8.11 -2.94 -15.08
C VAL A 197 -8.61 -2.03 -16.21
N ASP A 198 -8.76 -2.58 -17.41
CA ASP A 198 -9.06 -1.78 -18.60
C ASP A 198 -10.45 -1.11 -18.51
N ASN A 199 -11.44 -1.88 -18.04
CA ASN A 199 -12.85 -1.47 -17.95
C ASN A 199 -13.47 -1.91 -16.61
N GLY A 200 -13.18 -1.16 -15.56
CA GLY A 200 -13.70 -1.43 -14.22
C GLY A 200 -12.96 -0.61 -13.17
N ASP A 201 -13.39 -0.75 -11.92
CA ASP A 201 -12.81 -0.05 -10.78
C ASP A 201 -11.82 -0.94 -10.01
N VAL A 202 -10.85 -0.32 -9.35
CA VAL A 202 -9.96 -0.95 -8.38
C VAL A 202 -10.29 -0.43 -6.98
N VAL A 203 -10.65 -1.33 -6.06
CA VAL A 203 -10.92 -0.98 -4.65
C VAL A 203 -10.02 -1.79 -3.74
N VAL A 204 -9.01 -1.13 -3.18
CA VAL A 204 -7.96 -1.76 -2.39
C VAL A 204 -7.69 -0.94 -1.13
N GLY A 205 -6.97 -1.53 -0.18
CA GLY A 205 -6.55 -0.84 1.04
C GLY A 205 -5.20 -0.18 0.83
N ASN A 206 -4.15 -0.89 1.21
CA ASN A 206 -2.80 -0.34 1.31
C ASN A 206 -1.93 -0.70 0.09
N ILE A 207 -1.21 0.27 -0.44
CA ILE A 207 -0.34 0.12 -1.60
C ILE A 207 1.04 0.66 -1.27
N PHE A 208 2.07 -0.16 -1.45
CA PHE A 208 3.44 0.18 -1.09
C PHE A 208 4.41 0.00 -2.25
N GLY A 209 5.21 1.01 -2.52
CA GLY A 209 6.42 0.89 -3.32
C GLY A 209 7.61 0.41 -2.52
N ARG A 210 8.73 0.16 -3.21
CA ARG A 210 10.02 -0.06 -2.52
C ARG A 210 11.16 0.63 -3.24
N LYS A 211 12.08 1.19 -2.44
CA LYS A 211 13.36 1.75 -2.91
C LYS A 211 14.48 0.86 -2.36
N TYR A 212 15.45 0.53 -3.19
CA TYR A 212 16.70 -0.14 -2.78
C TYR A 212 17.86 0.80 -3.00
N LYS A 213 18.82 0.77 -2.08
CA LYS A 213 20.08 1.50 -2.20
C LYS A 213 21.15 0.50 -2.63
N VAL A 214 21.44 0.47 -3.93
CA VAL A 214 22.39 -0.47 -4.53
C VAL A 214 23.74 0.21 -4.62
N ALA A 215 24.82 -0.47 -4.19
CA ALA A 215 26.17 0.05 -4.40
C ALA A 215 26.47 0.14 -5.89
N ASP A 216 27.17 1.18 -6.31
CA ASP A 216 27.66 1.30 -7.67
C ASP A 216 28.76 0.27 -7.92
N ASP A 217 28.64 -0.51 -9.00
CA ASP A 217 29.58 -1.59 -9.32
C ASP A 217 31.01 -1.09 -9.60
N VAL A 218 31.18 0.19 -9.93
CA VAL A 218 32.46 0.79 -10.31
C VAL A 218 33.01 1.71 -9.22
N LYS A 219 32.14 2.46 -8.52
CA LYS A 219 32.56 3.49 -7.55
C LYS A 219 32.26 3.09 -6.11
N VAL A 220 33.32 2.77 -5.36
CA VAL A 220 33.24 2.48 -3.92
C VAL A 220 32.64 3.68 -3.16
N GLY A 221 31.60 3.43 -2.37
CA GLY A 221 30.91 4.44 -1.56
C GLY A 221 29.83 5.24 -2.31
N VAL A 222 29.67 5.03 -3.62
CA VAL A 222 28.54 5.58 -4.39
C VAL A 222 27.40 4.57 -4.37
N PHE A 223 26.18 5.07 -4.20
CA PHE A 223 24.98 4.24 -4.22
C PHE A 223 23.97 4.80 -5.21
N GLN A 224 23.33 3.91 -5.95
CA GLN A 224 22.23 4.21 -6.84
C GLN A 224 20.91 3.78 -6.17
N ILE A 225 19.87 4.62 -6.30
CA ILE A 225 18.54 4.27 -5.79
C ILE A 225 17.78 3.56 -6.90
N GLN A 226 17.47 2.29 -6.68
CA GLN A 226 16.59 1.52 -7.55
C GLN A 226 15.16 1.52 -7.01
N LYS A 227 14.24 2.01 -7.84
CA LYS A 227 12.83 2.16 -7.53
C LYS A 227 12.03 0.97 -8.07
N HIS A 228 11.49 0.14 -7.18
CA HIS A 228 10.53 -0.91 -7.51
C HIS A 228 9.13 -0.32 -7.38
N ARG A 229 8.68 0.32 -8.46
CA ARG A 229 7.41 1.04 -8.47
C ARG A 229 6.25 0.06 -8.56
N THR A 230 5.42 0.02 -7.53
CA THR A 230 4.11 -0.66 -7.59
C THR A 230 3.19 0.18 -8.45
N HIS A 231 2.51 -0.43 -9.41
CA HIS A 231 1.70 0.29 -10.41
C HIS A 231 0.29 -0.28 -10.46
N ILE A 232 -0.70 0.57 -10.24
CA ILE A 232 -2.11 0.24 -10.44
C ILE A 232 -2.68 1.17 -11.50
N SER A 233 -3.30 0.58 -12.52
CA SER A 233 -3.90 1.30 -13.63
C SER A 233 -5.38 0.92 -13.80
N ALA A 234 -6.25 1.93 -13.90
CA ALA A 234 -7.66 1.79 -14.22
C ALA A 234 -8.09 2.94 -15.16
N PRO A 235 -7.60 2.96 -16.41
CA PRO A 235 -7.64 4.13 -17.28
C PRO A 235 -9.06 4.67 -17.56
N ASN A 236 -10.06 3.78 -17.56
CA ASN A 236 -11.47 4.14 -17.77
C ASN A 236 -12.33 3.99 -16.50
N GLY A 237 -11.69 3.90 -15.33
CA GLY A 237 -12.36 3.62 -14.07
C GLY A 237 -11.76 4.39 -12.90
N LYS A 238 -12.11 3.95 -11.70
CA LYS A 238 -11.66 4.56 -10.45
C LYS A 238 -10.67 3.67 -9.72
N ILE A 239 -9.69 4.29 -9.08
CA ILE A 239 -8.87 3.64 -8.04
C ILE A 239 -9.26 4.22 -6.70
N ILE A 240 -9.69 3.36 -5.78
CA ILE A 240 -9.94 3.69 -4.37
C ILE A 240 -8.87 2.99 -3.54
N ALA A 241 -8.08 3.76 -2.80
CA ALA A 241 -7.04 3.25 -1.91
C ALA A 241 -7.05 3.98 -0.57
N GLU A 242 -6.63 3.30 0.50
CA GLU A 242 -6.48 3.91 1.81
C GLU A 242 -5.12 4.61 1.89
N ASN A 243 -4.04 3.85 2.04
CA ASN A 243 -2.69 4.40 2.17
C ASN A 243 -1.86 4.03 0.94
N VAL A 244 -1.28 5.05 0.30
CA VAL A 244 -0.40 4.92 -0.85
C VAL A 244 0.97 5.45 -0.44
N VAL A 245 1.95 4.56 -0.33
CA VAL A 245 3.22 4.90 0.35
C VAL A 245 4.43 4.41 -0.44
N ASN A 246 5.54 5.13 -0.36
CA ASN A 246 6.78 4.84 -1.10
C ASN A 246 6.58 4.99 -2.62
N THR A 247 7.47 4.38 -3.40
CA THR A 247 7.44 4.42 -4.87
C THR A 247 6.19 3.74 -5.46
N VAL A 248 5.08 4.46 -5.60
CA VAL A 248 3.82 3.96 -6.21
C VAL A 248 3.39 4.84 -7.38
N LEU A 249 2.84 4.25 -8.44
CA LEU A 249 2.10 4.98 -9.47
C LEU A 249 0.66 4.49 -9.48
N LEU A 250 -0.28 5.43 -9.39
CA LEU A 250 -1.69 5.20 -9.68
C LEU A 250 -2.05 5.98 -10.95
N ASP A 251 -2.63 5.30 -11.95
CA ASP A 251 -3.11 5.93 -13.19
C ASP A 251 -4.56 5.54 -13.45
N ALA A 252 -5.48 6.51 -13.45
CA ALA A 252 -6.90 6.26 -13.63
C ALA A 252 -7.65 7.43 -14.26
N ASP A 253 -8.96 7.28 -14.44
CA ASP A 253 -9.84 8.42 -14.69
C ASP A 253 -10.11 9.17 -13.37
N THR A 254 -10.46 8.45 -12.31
CA THR A 254 -10.65 8.98 -10.96
C THR A 254 -9.75 8.27 -9.95
N ILE A 255 -9.09 9.02 -9.06
CA ILE A 255 -8.34 8.48 -7.92
C ILE A 255 -8.96 9.02 -6.63
N ILE A 256 -9.29 8.11 -5.71
CA ILE A 256 -9.78 8.42 -4.37
C ILE A 256 -8.82 7.81 -3.37
N VAL A 257 -8.19 8.67 -2.54
CA VAL A 257 -7.16 8.25 -1.60
C VAL A 257 -7.38 8.84 -0.21
N LEU A 258 -7.01 8.12 0.84
CA LEU A 258 -6.93 8.69 2.18
C LEU A 258 -5.59 9.40 2.35
N ASN A 259 -4.47 8.67 2.28
CA ASN A 259 -3.13 9.21 2.54
C ASN A 259 -2.14 8.87 1.43
N VAL A 260 -1.23 9.81 1.18
CA VAL A 260 -0.18 9.67 0.17
C VAL A 260 1.17 10.09 0.74
N GLU A 261 2.14 9.18 0.78
CA GLU A 261 3.43 9.41 1.43
C GLU A 261 4.60 8.86 0.59
N ASP A 262 5.71 9.59 0.52
CA ASP A 262 7.02 9.19 0.01
C ASP A 262 7.12 8.75 -1.48
N ASP A 263 7.28 9.63 -2.47
CA ASP A 263 7.54 9.28 -3.91
C ASP A 263 6.38 8.58 -4.63
N VAL A 264 5.16 9.00 -4.32
CA VAL A 264 3.95 8.56 -5.00
C VAL A 264 3.65 9.48 -6.19
N ILE A 265 3.17 8.89 -7.28
CA ILE A 265 2.65 9.61 -8.43
C ILE A 265 1.18 9.23 -8.61
N LEU A 266 0.30 10.23 -8.61
CA LEU A 266 -1.11 10.06 -8.95
C LEU A 266 -1.37 10.72 -10.31
N SER A 267 -1.85 9.97 -11.29
CA SER A 267 -2.19 10.49 -12.62
C SER A 267 -3.66 10.25 -12.91
N ALA A 268 -4.47 11.31 -12.95
CA ALA A 268 -5.91 11.19 -13.18
C ALA A 268 -6.57 12.49 -13.63
N ARG A 269 -7.81 12.36 -14.11
CA ARG A 269 -8.68 13.51 -14.40
C ARG A 269 -9.34 14.00 -13.12
N GLU A 270 -9.78 13.12 -12.24
CA GLU A 270 -10.36 13.50 -10.94
C GLU A 270 -9.53 12.91 -9.79
N ILE A 271 -9.10 13.75 -8.84
CA ILE A 271 -8.32 13.30 -7.68
C ILE A 271 -8.95 13.81 -6.39
N LEU A 272 -9.37 12.88 -5.53
CA LEU A 272 -10.10 13.14 -4.30
C LEU A 272 -9.29 12.65 -3.09
N PHE A 273 -8.87 13.58 -2.24
CA PHE A 273 -8.16 13.31 -1.00
C PHE A 273 -9.10 13.39 0.20
N TYR A 274 -9.22 12.30 0.95
CA TYR A 274 -10.06 12.23 2.15
C TYR A 274 -9.26 12.25 3.46
N GLY A 275 -7.95 12.02 3.42
CA GLY A 275 -7.08 12.07 4.59
C GLY A 275 -6.19 13.32 4.63
N GLY A 276 -5.46 13.43 5.74
CA GLY A 276 -4.68 14.62 6.08
C GLY A 276 -3.21 14.59 5.62
N LYS A 277 -2.78 13.57 4.87
CA LYS A 277 -1.36 13.39 4.51
C LYS A 277 -1.07 13.38 3.01
N PHE A 278 -0.16 14.26 2.60
CA PHE A 278 0.42 14.30 1.26
C PHE A 278 1.87 14.84 1.34
N THR A 279 2.88 14.00 1.13
CA THR A 279 4.30 14.39 1.35
C THR A 279 4.93 15.17 0.19
N HIS A 280 6.03 15.88 0.51
CA HIS A 280 6.75 16.77 -0.41
C HIS A 280 7.30 16.13 -1.68
N ASP A 281 7.66 14.85 -1.63
CA ASP A 281 8.28 14.10 -2.71
C ASP A 281 7.27 13.36 -3.60
N SER A 282 5.97 13.59 -3.36
CA SER A 282 4.87 13.03 -4.14
C SER A 282 4.34 14.04 -5.17
N ILE A 283 3.81 13.53 -6.28
CA ILE A 283 3.38 14.32 -7.45
C ILE A 283 1.94 13.97 -7.81
N ILE A 284 1.15 15.00 -8.07
CA ILE A 284 -0.14 14.89 -8.75
C ILE A 284 0.08 15.28 -10.22
N GLU A 285 -0.24 14.39 -11.15
CA GLU A 285 -0.33 14.64 -12.59
C GLU A 285 -1.80 14.78 -12.98
N LEU A 286 -2.26 16.02 -13.15
CA LEU A 286 -3.66 16.33 -13.44
C LEU A 286 -3.88 16.38 -14.97
N LYS A 287 -4.77 15.51 -15.46
CA LYS A 287 -5.19 15.46 -16.87
C LYS A 287 -6.06 16.66 -17.23
N GLN A 288 -6.04 17.08 -18.50
CA GLN A 288 -6.77 18.24 -19.00
C GLN A 288 -8.28 18.12 -18.70
N GLY A 289 -8.89 19.23 -18.30
CA GLY A 289 -10.30 19.27 -17.87
C GLY A 289 -10.57 18.61 -16.51
N GLY A 290 -9.51 18.22 -15.79
CA GLY A 290 -9.60 17.55 -14.50
C GLY A 290 -9.85 18.47 -13.30
N LEU A 291 -9.96 17.87 -12.13
CA LEU A 291 -10.12 18.55 -10.85
C LEU A 291 -9.45 17.80 -9.68
N ILE A 292 -9.15 18.56 -8.64
CA ILE A 292 -8.62 18.06 -7.37
C ILE A 292 -9.51 18.57 -6.23
N ARG A 293 -9.79 17.71 -5.23
CA ARG A 293 -10.48 18.09 -3.99
C ARG A 293 -9.76 17.52 -2.78
N PHE A 294 -9.62 18.34 -1.75
CA PHE A 294 -9.13 17.93 -0.43
C PHE A 294 -10.26 18.09 0.58
N PHE A 295 -10.72 16.99 1.17
CA PHE A 295 -11.86 16.97 2.10
C PHE A 295 -11.45 17.12 3.58
N GLU A 296 -10.14 17.20 3.87
CA GLU A 296 -9.64 17.50 5.20
C GLU A 296 -10.21 18.82 5.72
N ASN A 297 -10.75 18.78 6.95
CA ASN A 297 -11.50 19.88 7.57
C ASN A 297 -10.84 20.39 8.87
N PHE A 298 -9.89 19.63 9.43
CA PHE A 298 -9.26 19.95 10.70
C PHE A 298 -7.90 20.62 10.51
N SER A 299 -6.99 19.95 9.80
CA SER A 299 -5.62 20.42 9.66
C SER A 299 -4.99 20.02 8.33
N ILE A 300 -4.64 21.02 7.53
CA ILE A 300 -3.89 20.84 6.28
C ILE A 300 -2.36 20.80 6.50
N GLN A 301 -1.89 20.64 7.75
CA GLN A 301 -0.45 20.60 8.05
C GLN A 301 0.24 19.37 7.44
N GLY A 302 -0.44 18.23 7.40
CA GLY A 302 0.10 17.01 6.77
C GLY A 302 0.09 17.05 5.24
N LEU A 303 -0.52 18.07 4.63
CA LEU A 303 -0.41 18.35 3.20
C LEU A 303 0.82 19.23 2.96
N SER A 304 1.91 18.63 2.51
CA SER A 304 3.18 19.32 2.29
C SER A 304 3.06 20.44 1.26
N GLY A 305 3.54 21.63 1.61
CA GLY A 305 3.58 22.76 0.66
C GLY A 305 4.51 22.53 -0.52
N ASP A 306 5.52 21.67 -0.37
CA ASP A 306 6.52 21.40 -1.41
C ASP A 306 6.06 20.35 -2.43
N ALA A 307 4.95 19.67 -2.16
CA ALA A 307 4.39 18.71 -3.09
C ALA A 307 3.98 19.39 -4.40
N ILE A 308 4.13 18.67 -5.52
CA ILE A 308 4.01 19.24 -6.85
C ILE A 308 2.70 18.76 -7.50
N ILE A 309 1.95 19.73 -8.04
CA ILE A 309 0.88 19.48 -9.01
C ILE A 309 1.44 19.82 -10.39
N LYS A 310 1.45 18.83 -11.27
CA LYS A 310 1.88 18.94 -12.66
C LYS A 310 0.63 18.81 -13.54
N LEU A 311 0.35 19.84 -14.32
CA LEU A 311 -0.70 19.80 -15.32
C LEU A 311 -0.20 19.07 -16.58
N GLU A 312 -1.12 18.50 -17.35
CA GLU A 312 -0.83 17.83 -18.62
C GLU A 312 -0.05 18.70 -19.62
N ASN A 313 -0.29 20.01 -19.64
CA ASN A 313 0.48 20.97 -20.44
C ASN A 313 1.93 21.21 -19.95
N GLY A 314 2.35 20.52 -18.88
CA GLY A 314 3.69 20.60 -18.31
C GLY A 314 3.86 21.66 -17.21
N LYS A 315 2.86 22.51 -16.95
CA LYS A 315 2.91 23.51 -15.89
C LYS A 315 3.02 22.84 -14.53
N LYS A 316 3.97 23.29 -13.71
CA LYS A 316 4.19 22.79 -12.34
C LYS A 316 3.80 23.87 -11.34
N ILE A 317 3.08 23.46 -10.31
CA ILE A 317 2.54 24.32 -9.26
C ILE A 317 2.87 23.66 -7.92
N ARG A 318 3.32 24.45 -6.95
CA ARG A 318 3.55 23.93 -5.60
C ARG A 318 2.24 23.97 -4.83
N LEU A 319 1.98 22.95 -4.01
CA LEU A 319 0.79 22.92 -3.17
C LEU A 319 0.73 24.12 -2.23
N PHE A 320 1.88 24.64 -1.80
CA PHE A 320 1.99 25.87 -1.01
C PHE A 320 1.25 27.06 -1.65
N ASP A 321 1.32 27.18 -2.98
CA ASP A 321 0.66 28.27 -3.71
C ASP A 321 -0.87 28.18 -3.58
N LEU A 322 -1.41 26.97 -3.49
CA LEU A 322 -2.85 26.73 -3.29
C LEU A 322 -3.25 26.90 -1.82
N LYS A 323 -2.41 26.42 -0.89
CA LYS A 323 -2.65 26.53 0.56
C LYS A 323 -2.72 27.98 1.04
N THR A 324 -2.11 28.90 0.31
CA THR A 324 -2.08 30.33 0.65
C THR A 324 -3.05 31.16 -0.21
N LYS A 325 -3.56 30.62 -1.32
CA LYS A 325 -4.51 31.31 -2.20
C LYS A 325 -5.91 31.25 -1.62
N LYS A 326 -6.50 32.43 -1.36
CA LYS A 326 -7.89 32.54 -0.91
C LYS A 326 -8.85 32.35 -2.08
N ILE A 327 -9.97 31.68 -1.84
CA ILE A 327 -11.00 31.45 -2.86
C ILE A 327 -11.56 32.78 -3.39
N LYS A 328 -11.70 33.80 -2.53
CA LYS A 328 -12.20 35.13 -2.91
C LYS A 328 -11.30 35.85 -3.90
N ASP A 329 -10.00 35.55 -3.90
CA ASP A 329 -8.99 36.17 -4.75
C ASP A 329 -8.90 35.53 -6.15
N LEU A 330 -9.65 34.44 -6.41
CA LEU A 330 -9.75 33.84 -7.74
C LEU A 330 -10.53 34.75 -8.71
N ALA A 331 -10.58 34.45 -10.00
CA ALA A 331 -11.46 35.19 -10.92
C ALA A 331 -12.92 34.74 -10.75
N ASP A 332 -13.88 35.66 -10.90
CA ASP A 332 -15.32 35.37 -10.74
C ASP A 332 -15.82 34.33 -11.76
N GLU A 333 -15.18 34.24 -12.93
CA GLU A 333 -15.49 33.23 -13.95
C GLU A 333 -15.26 31.80 -13.47
N PHE A 334 -14.31 31.59 -12.55
CA PHE A 334 -14.02 30.28 -11.98
C PHE A 334 -14.83 29.99 -10.71
N VAL A 335 -15.19 31.05 -9.98
CA VAL A 335 -15.98 30.94 -8.74
C VAL A 335 -17.10 31.99 -8.79
N PRO A 336 -18.25 31.66 -9.39
CA PRO A 336 -19.35 32.63 -9.51
C PRO A 336 -20.02 32.96 -8.17
N ASN A 337 -20.00 32.02 -7.21
CA ASN A 337 -20.68 32.14 -5.92
C ASN A 337 -19.70 32.33 -4.75
N LYS A 338 -18.79 33.30 -4.85
CA LYS A 338 -17.73 33.55 -3.84
C LYS A 338 -18.25 33.95 -2.46
N GLU A 339 -19.45 34.51 -2.42
CA GLU A 339 -20.15 34.91 -1.20
C GLU A 339 -20.42 33.74 -0.26
N ASN A 340 -20.47 32.51 -0.78
CA ASN A 340 -20.67 31.29 0.01
C ASN A 340 -19.41 30.85 0.79
N TYR A 341 -18.26 31.47 0.54
CA TYR A 341 -17.02 31.14 1.23
C TYR A 341 -16.67 32.20 2.28
N GLU A 342 -16.09 31.77 3.40
CA GLU A 342 -15.57 32.69 4.40
C GLU A 342 -14.38 33.48 3.84
N LYS A 343 -14.05 34.61 4.47
CA LYS A 343 -13.03 35.53 3.95
C LYS A 343 -11.66 34.89 3.80
N ASP A 344 -11.31 33.97 4.70
CA ASP A 344 -9.98 33.39 4.80
C ASP A 344 -9.93 31.93 4.33
N THR A 345 -11.02 31.39 3.76
CA THR A 345 -11.03 30.05 3.16
C THR A 345 -10.08 30.00 1.97
N THR A 346 -9.16 29.04 2.01
CA THR A 346 -8.16 28.80 0.97
C THR A 346 -8.64 27.72 0.00
N MET A 347 -7.90 27.51 -1.10
CA MET A 347 -8.25 26.50 -2.09
C MET A 347 -8.11 25.05 -1.58
N VAL A 348 -7.37 24.83 -0.50
CA VAL A 348 -7.06 23.48 0.03
C VAL A 348 -7.84 23.23 1.31
N GLY A 349 -8.56 22.11 1.35
CA GLY A 349 -9.44 21.72 2.45
C GLY A 349 -10.92 21.99 2.13
N HIS A 350 -11.80 21.54 3.03
CA HIS A 350 -13.26 21.78 2.94
C HIS A 350 -13.92 21.34 1.62
N GLY A 351 -13.28 20.44 0.88
CA GLY A 351 -13.80 19.91 -0.37
C GLY A 351 -13.96 20.94 -1.49
N PHE A 352 -13.23 22.07 -1.45
CA PHE A 352 -13.25 23.03 -2.57
C PHE A 352 -12.80 22.36 -3.87
N THR A 353 -13.47 22.69 -4.98
CA THR A 353 -13.17 22.11 -6.29
C THR A 353 -12.12 22.95 -6.99
N ILE A 354 -10.90 22.41 -7.07
CA ILE A 354 -9.77 23.03 -7.76
C ILE A 354 -9.71 22.46 -9.17
N THR A 355 -10.13 23.23 -10.17
CA THR A 355 -10.13 22.75 -11.56
C THR A 355 -8.78 22.95 -12.24
N TYR A 356 -8.53 22.17 -13.29
CA TYR A 356 -7.38 22.33 -14.18
C TYR A 356 -7.24 23.79 -14.66
N ASP A 357 -8.33 24.40 -15.12
CA ASP A 357 -8.30 25.77 -15.65
C ASP A 357 -7.96 26.81 -14.58
N MET A 358 -8.45 26.64 -13.34
CA MET A 358 -8.04 27.50 -12.23
C MET A 358 -6.52 27.43 -12.00
N LEU A 359 -5.97 26.22 -12.01
CA LEU A 359 -4.54 25.98 -11.82
C LEU A 359 -3.71 26.57 -12.96
N ASP A 360 -4.18 26.40 -14.20
CA ASP A 360 -3.51 26.94 -15.38
C ASP A 360 -3.51 28.47 -15.39
N ASN A 361 -4.49 29.09 -14.72
CA ASN A 361 -4.66 30.54 -14.66
C ASN A 361 -4.34 31.19 -13.29
N LEU A 362 -3.74 30.47 -12.34
CA LEU A 362 -3.46 30.91 -10.96
C LEU A 362 -2.77 32.29 -10.82
N SER A 363 -1.96 32.69 -11.81
CA SER A 363 -1.20 33.95 -11.84
C SER A 363 -1.98 35.13 -12.45
N LYS A 364 -3.12 34.90 -13.09
CA LYS A 364 -3.94 35.99 -13.66
C LYS A 364 -4.58 36.80 -12.53
N LYS A 365 -4.48 38.13 -12.61
CA LYS A 365 -5.17 39.05 -11.68
C LYS A 365 -6.66 39.05 -12.00
N PRO A 366 -7.56 39.13 -11.00
CA PRO A 366 -8.99 39.18 -11.23
C PRO A 366 -9.35 40.44 -12.03
N THR A 367 -10.02 40.25 -13.16
CA THR A 367 -10.65 41.33 -13.92
C THR A 367 -11.88 41.78 -13.16
N LYS A 368 -11.83 42.97 -12.55
CA LYS A 368 -13.02 43.55 -11.91
C LYS A 368 -14.11 43.75 -12.98
N LYS A 369 -15.29 43.16 -12.80
CA LYS A 369 -16.50 43.58 -13.51
C LYS A 369 -16.67 45.08 -13.29
N GLN A 370 -16.57 45.86 -14.37
CA GLN A 370 -16.88 47.28 -14.38
C GLN A 370 -18.39 47.41 -14.10
N ASN A 371 -18.76 47.65 -12.85
CA ASN A 371 -20.12 48.09 -12.54
C ASN A 371 -20.29 49.47 -13.17
N SER A 372 -21.07 49.54 -14.26
CA SER A 372 -21.56 50.80 -14.80
C SER A 372 -22.50 51.42 -13.77
N TRP A 373 -21.96 52.34 -12.98
CA TRP A 373 -22.77 53.20 -12.12
C TRP A 373 -23.39 54.27 -13.01
N ALA A 374 -24.52 53.94 -13.62
CA ALA A 374 -25.35 54.92 -14.32
C ALA A 374 -25.84 55.93 -13.28
N SER A 375 -25.24 57.11 -13.28
CA SER A 375 -25.62 58.25 -12.46
C SER A 375 -27.08 58.63 -12.72
N LYS A 376 -27.98 58.31 -11.79
CA LYS A 376 -29.29 58.96 -11.67
C LYS A 376 -29.08 60.38 -11.14
N PHE A 377 -28.70 61.31 -12.02
CA PHE A 377 -28.90 62.74 -11.81
C PHE A 377 -29.41 63.35 -13.12
N GLY A 378 -30.69 63.10 -13.40
CA GLY A 378 -31.46 63.90 -14.34
C GLY A 378 -31.85 65.20 -13.67
N PHE A 379 -31.06 66.25 -13.87
CA PHE A 379 -31.51 67.62 -13.63
C PHE A 379 -32.55 67.98 -14.68
N SER A 380 -33.81 68.11 -14.26
CA SER A 380 -34.84 68.79 -15.04
C SER A 380 -34.51 70.28 -15.08
N LYS A 381 -34.21 70.82 -16.27
CA LYS A 381 -34.29 72.26 -16.55
C LYS A 381 -35.36 72.48 -17.61
N ASN A 382 -36.38 73.21 -17.15
CA ASN A 382 -37.45 73.98 -17.82
C ASN A 382 -37.76 73.70 -19.29
#